data_AF-A0A2S3U8B7-F1
#
_entry.id   AF-A0A2S3U8B7-F1
#
_cell.length_a   1.000
_cell.length_b   1.000
_cell.length_c   1.000
_cell.angle_alpha   90.00
_cell.angle_beta   90.00
_cell.angle_gamma   90.00
#
_symmetry.space_group_name_H-M   'P 1'
#
loop_
_entity.id
_entity.type
_entity.pdbx_description
1 polymer ?
#
loop_
_entity_poly.entity_id
_entity_poly.type
_entity_poly.pdbx_seq_one_letter_code
_entity_poly.pdbx_strand_id
1 'polypeptide(L)'
;MQVKTDGEGLITGYVTIGGIENGIDYSGSIPDEFSTDFMPGKWRLDNGNIVKNASYTPDLDADTSTEATSQQTFNANILLQLAELKAANSSKSEAS
;
A
#
# COMPACT_ATOMS: atom_id res chain seq x y z
N MET A 1 -16.44 0.73 19.10
CA MET A 1 -15.67 0.58 17.86
C MET A 1 -16.65 0.19 16.77
N GLN A 2 -16.43 0.56 15.51
CA GLN A 2 -17.14 -0.06 14.39
C GLN A 2 -16.19 -0.89 13.55
N VAL A 3 -16.65 -2.06 13.10
CA VAL A 3 -15.95 -2.91 12.14
C VAL A 3 -16.75 -2.97 10.86
N LYS A 4 -16.07 -2.94 9.72
CA LYS A 4 -16.68 -3.22 8.42
C LYS A 4 -16.29 -4.62 8.00
N THR A 5 -17.28 -5.41 7.63
CA THR A 5 -17.07 -6.75 7.10
C THR A 5 -17.49 -6.84 5.64
N ASP A 6 -16.98 -7.83 4.93
CA ASP A 6 -17.56 -8.28 3.66
C ASP A 6 -18.76 -9.24 3.91
N GLY A 7 -19.25 -9.87 2.83
CA GLY A 7 -20.37 -10.81 2.88
C GLY A 7 -20.06 -12.15 3.56
N GLU A 8 -18.78 -12.47 3.80
CA GLU A 8 -18.34 -13.71 4.47
C GLU A 8 -17.94 -13.45 5.94
N GLY A 9 -18.05 -12.20 6.38
CA GLY A 9 -17.71 -11.75 7.72
C GLY A 9 -16.22 -11.42 7.90
N LEU A 10 -15.42 -11.36 6.83
CA LEU A 10 -14.03 -10.92 6.92
C LEU A 10 -13.99 -9.42 7.20
N ILE A 11 -13.18 -9.01 8.15
CA ILE A 11 -13.05 -7.60 8.53
C ILE A 11 -12.16 -6.91 7.49
N THR A 12 -12.72 -5.93 6.81
CA THR A 12 -12.06 -5.14 5.76
C THR A 12 -11.62 -3.76 6.27
N GLY A 13 -12.16 -3.31 7.41
CA GLY A 13 -11.73 -2.08 8.07
C GLY A 13 -12.37 -1.91 9.45
N TYR A 14 -11.87 -0.97 10.24
CA TYR A 14 -12.43 -0.62 11.54
C TYR A 14 -12.16 0.85 11.90
N VAL A 15 -12.99 1.41 12.79
CA VAL A 15 -12.78 2.73 13.40
C VAL A 15 -13.02 2.67 14.89
N THR A 16 -12.13 3.30 15.65
CA THR A 16 -12.24 3.42 17.11
C THR A 16 -13.05 4.65 17.52
N ILE A 17 -13.03 5.71 16.71
CA ILE A 17 -13.76 6.97 16.91
C ILE A 17 -14.50 7.32 15.62
N GLY A 18 -15.76 7.74 15.74
CA GLY A 18 -16.63 8.02 14.58
C GLY A 18 -17.35 6.76 14.10
N GLY A 19 -17.59 6.68 12.79
CA GLY A 19 -18.32 5.56 12.18
C GLY A 19 -17.87 5.28 10.74
N ILE A 20 -18.12 4.06 10.28
CA ILE A 20 -17.93 3.62 8.91
C ILE A 20 -19.32 3.38 8.31
N GLU A 21 -19.52 3.77 7.06
CA GLU A 21 -20.74 3.43 6.32
C GLU A 21 -20.92 1.91 6.23
N ASN A 22 -22.10 1.43 6.63
CA ASN A 22 -22.41 0.00 6.77
C ASN A 22 -21.48 -0.74 7.76
N GLY A 23 -20.89 -0.01 8.70
CA GLY A 23 -20.14 -0.58 9.81
C GLY A 23 -21.06 -1.25 10.84
N ILE A 24 -20.55 -2.29 11.47
CA ILE A 24 -21.18 -3.01 12.56
C ILE A 24 -20.59 -2.49 13.87
N ASP A 25 -21.46 -2.02 14.77
CA ASP A 25 -21.04 -1.64 16.11
C ASP A 25 -20.51 -2.85 16.87
N TYR A 26 -19.26 -2.75 17.32
CA TYR A 26 -18.56 -3.78 18.07
C TYR A 26 -18.23 -3.29 19.48
N SER A 27 -18.76 -4.01 20.46
CA SER A 27 -18.59 -3.78 21.90
C SER A 27 -18.01 -5.00 22.63
N GLY A 28 -17.61 -6.04 21.90
CA GLY A 28 -16.97 -7.23 22.46
C GLY A 28 -15.49 -7.03 22.79
N SER A 29 -14.84 -8.12 23.21
CA SER A 29 -13.41 -8.13 23.50
C SER A 29 -12.59 -8.06 22.21
N ILE A 30 -11.73 -7.04 22.11
CA ILE A 30 -10.81 -6.86 20.99
C ILE A 30 -9.51 -7.59 21.32
N PRO A 31 -9.04 -8.54 20.49
CA PRO A 31 -7.73 -9.15 20.67
C PRO A 31 -6.61 -8.09 20.62
N ASP A 32 -5.61 -8.17 21.50
CA ASP A 32 -4.52 -7.18 21.57
C ASP A 32 -3.81 -6.98 20.22
N GLU A 33 -3.62 -8.07 19.47
CA GLU A 33 -2.94 -8.05 18.17
C GLU A 33 -3.82 -7.48 17.03
N PHE A 34 -5.13 -7.32 17.25
CA PHE A 34 -6.06 -6.89 16.20
C PHE A 34 -5.67 -5.55 15.61
N SER A 35 -5.38 -4.55 16.45
CA SER A 35 -5.06 -3.21 15.99
C SER A 35 -3.61 -3.06 15.52
N THR A 36 -2.67 -3.78 16.14
CA THR A 36 -1.24 -3.68 15.81
C THR A 36 -0.87 -4.42 14.54
N ASP A 37 -1.61 -5.48 14.20
CA ASP A 37 -1.34 -6.37 13.07
C ASP A 37 -2.58 -6.49 12.16
N PHE A 38 -3.32 -5.38 12.04
CA PHE A 38 -4.49 -5.33 11.19
C PHE A 38 -4.09 -5.38 9.72
N MET A 39 -4.63 -6.35 8.99
CA MET A 39 -4.68 -6.37 7.54
C MET A 39 -6.09 -6.75 7.11
N PRO A 40 -6.65 -6.14 6.05
CA PRO A 40 -7.94 -6.55 5.51
C PRO A 40 -7.97 -8.06 5.24
N GLY A 41 -9.01 -8.75 5.71
CA GLY A 41 -9.16 -10.20 5.54
C GLY A 41 -8.38 -11.07 6.55
N LYS A 42 -7.45 -10.52 7.33
CA LYS A 42 -6.69 -11.26 8.35
C LYS A 42 -7.50 -11.61 9.60
N TRP A 43 -8.55 -10.84 9.82
CA TRP A 43 -9.47 -10.98 10.94
C TRP A 43 -10.88 -11.14 10.40
N ARG A 44 -11.72 -11.86 11.13
CA ARG A 44 -13.13 -12.05 10.79
C ARG A 44 -14.00 -11.87 12.03
N LEU A 45 -15.24 -11.47 11.80
CA LEU A 45 -16.28 -11.45 12.81
C LEU A 45 -17.02 -12.79 12.76
N ASP A 46 -16.82 -13.62 13.78
CA ASP A 46 -17.46 -14.93 13.90
C ASP A 46 -18.25 -15.01 15.21
N ASN A 47 -19.55 -15.28 15.11
CA ASN A 47 -20.49 -15.30 16.24
C ASN A 47 -20.37 -14.07 17.16
N GLY A 48 -20.16 -12.88 16.57
CA GLY A 48 -20.02 -11.62 17.31
C GLY A 48 -18.66 -11.44 18.00
N ASN A 49 -17.67 -12.27 17.70
CA ASN A 49 -16.30 -12.15 18.21
C ASN A 49 -15.31 -11.89 17.08
N ILE A 50 -14.32 -11.05 17.34
CA ILE A 50 -13.20 -10.86 16.43
C ILE A 50 -12.24 -12.03 16.60
N VAL A 51 -12.05 -12.82 15.55
CA VAL A 51 -11.16 -13.98 15.52
C VAL A 51 -10.19 -13.88 14.34
N LYS A 52 -9.02 -14.51 14.46
CA LYS A 52 -8.07 -14.59 13.34
C LYS A 52 -8.67 -15.44 12.21
N ASN A 53 -8.51 -14.99 10.98
CA ASN A 53 -8.81 -15.79 9.81
C ASN A 53 -7.64 -16.74 9.53
N ALA A 54 -7.84 -18.04 9.79
CA ALA A 54 -6.83 -19.06 9.56
C ALA A 54 -6.47 -19.25 8.06
N SER A 55 -7.35 -18.83 7.16
CA SER A 55 -7.15 -18.90 5.71
C SER A 55 -6.51 -17.64 5.12
N TYR A 56 -6.10 -16.68 5.97
CA TYR A 56 -5.48 -15.46 5.50
C TYR A 56 -4.12 -15.73 4.84
N THR A 57 -4.00 -15.30 3.59
CA THR A 57 -2.74 -15.21 2.86
C THR A 57 -2.49 -13.74 2.54
N PRO A 58 -1.35 -13.15 2.95
CA PRO A 58 -1.04 -11.78 2.59
C PRO A 58 -0.96 -11.66 1.07
N ASP A 59 -1.56 -10.60 0.53
CA ASP A 59 -1.37 -10.22 -0.86
C ASP A 59 0.05 -9.65 -1.00
N LEU A 60 0.94 -10.45 -1.58
CA LEU A 60 2.34 -10.07 -1.80
C LEU A 60 2.49 -9.23 -3.08
N ASP A 61 1.44 -9.15 -3.90
CA ASP A 61 1.43 -8.45 -5.19
C ASP A 61 0.92 -7.00 -5.06
N ALA A 62 1.22 -6.34 -3.92
CA ALA A 62 1.14 -4.89 -3.86
C ALA A 62 2.10 -4.33 -4.91
N ASP A 63 1.55 -3.98 -6.08
CA ASP A 63 2.17 -3.62 -7.35
C ASP A 63 3.42 -2.74 -7.18
N THR A 64 4.54 -3.36 -6.83
CA THR A 64 5.86 -2.74 -6.95
C THR A 64 6.27 -2.94 -8.39
N SER A 65 5.62 -2.23 -9.31
CA SER A 65 6.10 -2.18 -10.68
C SER A 65 7.56 -1.76 -10.66
N THR A 66 8.44 -2.66 -11.11
CA THR A 66 9.87 -2.38 -11.29
C THR A 66 10.12 -1.59 -12.57
N GLU A 67 9.08 -1.29 -13.35
CA GLU A 67 9.19 -0.48 -14.54
C GLU A 67 9.52 0.97 -14.16
N ALA A 68 10.43 1.57 -14.93
CA ALA A 68 10.74 2.97 -14.76
C ALA A 68 9.48 3.80 -15.05
N THR A 69 9.12 4.65 -14.10
CA THR A 69 8.04 5.63 -14.30
C THR A 69 8.38 6.55 -15.47
N SER A 70 7.36 7.12 -16.12
CA SER A 70 7.56 8.09 -17.20
C SER A 70 8.45 9.27 -16.77
N GLN A 71 8.39 9.67 -15.50
CA GLN A 71 9.25 10.72 -14.95
C GLN A 71 10.71 10.29 -14.86
N GLN A 72 10.99 9.05 -14.43
CA GLN A 72 12.34 8.51 -14.37
C GLN A 72 12.95 8.41 -15.78
N THR A 73 12.18 7.93 -16.75
CA THR A 73 12.61 7.87 -18.17
C THR A 73 12.87 9.26 -18.73
N PHE A 74 11.98 10.23 -18.46
CA PHE A 74 12.19 11.61 -18.88
C PHE A 74 13.48 12.21 -18.29
N ASN A 75 13.70 12.05 -16.98
CA ASN A 75 14.89 12.56 -16.30
C ASN A 75 16.18 11.94 -16.84
N ALA A 76 16.18 10.63 -17.11
CA ALA A 76 17.32 9.94 -17.70
C ALA A 76 17.68 10.50 -19.08
N ASN A 77 16.67 10.77 -19.92
CA ASN A 77 16.88 11.34 -21.25
C ASN A 77 17.46 12.76 -21.19
N ILE A 78 16.98 13.61 -20.27
CA ILE A 78 17.53 14.96 -20.08
C ILE A 78 18.99 14.90 -19.60
N LEU A 79 19.30 14.02 -18.64
CA LEU A 79 20.66 13.84 -18.14
C LEU A 79 21.62 13.38 -19.25
N LEU A 80 21.17 12.46 -20.12
CA LEU A 80 21.96 12.00 -21.26
C LEU A 80 22.27 13.14 -22.24
N GLN A 81 21.27 13.94 -22.63
CA GLN A 81 21.48 15.08 -23.52
C GLN A 81 22.47 16.10 -22.93
N LEU A 82 22.40 16.37 -21.63
CA LEU A 82 23.33 17.27 -20.96
C LEU A 82 24.77 16.72 -20.98
N ALA A 83 24.95 15.41 -20.79
CA ALA A 83 26.25 14.77 -20.86
C ALA A 83 26.85 14.84 -22.27
N GLU A 84 26.05 14.59 -23.30
CA GLU A 84 26.46 14.68 -24.71
C GLU A 84 26.87 16.10 -25.09
N LEU A 85 26.06 17.11 -24.73
CA LEU A 85 26.39 18.52 -24.97
C LEU A 85 27.69 18.92 -24.25
N LYS A 86 27.89 18.48 -23.02
CA LYS A 86 29.13 18.75 -22.26
C LYS A 86 30.35 18.10 -22.94
N ALA A 87 30.22 16.86 -23.40
CA ALA A 87 31.30 16.15 -24.09
C ALA A 87 31.66 16.79 -25.43
N ALA A 88 30.66 17.15 -26.25
CA ALA A 88 30.85 17.81 -27.53
C ALA A 88 31.47 19.21 -27.37
N ASN A 89 31.10 19.95 -26.34
CA ASN A 89 31.66 21.28 -26.09
C ASN A 89 33.11 21.22 -25.56
N SER A 90 33.44 20.19 -24.77
CA SER A 90 34.80 20.00 -24.24
C SER A 90 35.79 19.60 -25.35
N SER A 91 35.36 18.75 -26.29
CA SER A 91 36.19 18.31 -27.43
C SER A 91 36.40 19.39 -28.50
N LYS A 92 35.60 20.47 -28.49
CA LYS A 92 35.78 21.62 -29.39
C LYS A 92 36.75 22.70 -28.85
N SER A 93 37.04 22.69 -27.54
CA SER A 93 37.95 23.66 -26.89
C SER A 93 39.43 23.28 -26.95
N GLU A 94 39.76 22.02 -27.25
CA GLU A 94 41.17 21.55 -27.34
C GLU A 94 41.77 21.67 -28.76
N ALA A 95 40.97 22.11 -29.73
CA ALA A 95 41.37 22.27 -31.13
C ALA A 95 41.57 23.74 -31.57
N SER A 96 41.72 24.69 -30.64
CA SER A 96 41.98 26.12 -30.90
C SER A 96 43.24 26.62 -30.22
#